data_AF-A0A2D8WTR0-F1
#
_entry.id   AF-A0A2D8WTR0-F1
#
_cell.length_a   1.000
_cell.length_b   1.000
_cell.length_c   1.000
_cell.angle_alpha   90.00
_cell.angle_beta   90.00
_cell.angle_gamma   90.00
#
_symmetry.space_group_name_H-M   'P 1'
#
loop_
_entity.id
_entity.type
_entity.pdbx_description
1 polymer ?
#
loop_
_entity_poly.entity_id
_entity_poly.type
_entity_poly.pdbx_seq_one_letter_code
_entity_poly.pdbx_strand_id
1 'polypeptide(L)'
;MRNGLRVSLIFLLLLSGCLTQNTQEEQNEQKINIISNQNWTIRSKISFSNTEEQGFATLKWRQRKDIHYIDLKFPLNKKIFISGDNKISKISHNDQNHIFETEHAAQKLVGLSLPFSNLKWWIKGIQVPNKPTTGLLVDETN
;
A
#
# COMPACT_ATOMS: atom_id res chain seq x y z
N MET A 1 9.83 3.24 62.29
CA MET A 1 10.36 4.23 61.32
C MET A 1 11.34 3.65 60.28
N ARG A 2 12.09 2.57 60.55
CA ARG A 2 13.13 2.02 59.64
C ARG A 2 12.60 1.27 58.41
N ASN A 3 11.39 0.72 58.47
CA ASN A 3 10.80 -0.07 57.37
C ASN A 3 10.12 0.79 56.29
N GLY A 4 9.63 1.98 56.65
CA GLY A 4 9.03 2.91 55.68
C GLY A 4 10.05 3.48 54.68
N LEU A 5 11.29 3.68 55.12
CA LEU A 5 12.39 4.13 54.26
C LEU A 5 12.74 3.10 53.18
N ARG A 6 12.65 1.80 53.51
CA ARG A 6 12.94 0.71 52.57
C ARG A 6 11.86 0.54 51.50
N VAL A 7 10.59 0.73 51.88
CA VAL A 7 9.47 0.66 50.92
C VAL A 7 9.49 1.85 49.96
N SER A 8 9.82 3.04 50.45
CA SER A 8 9.99 4.24 49.62
C SER A 8 11.12 4.09 48.59
N LEU A 9 12.24 3.47 48.99
CA LEU A 9 13.38 3.25 48.10
C LEU A 9 13.06 2.27 46.96
N ILE A 10 12.28 1.21 47.24
CA ILE A 10 11.86 0.23 46.21
C ILE A 10 10.86 0.86 45.24
N PHE A 11 9.97 1.73 45.71
CA PHE A 11 9.02 2.44 44.84
C PHE A 11 9.74 3.39 43.87
N LEU A 12 10.78 4.10 44.31
CA LEU A 12 11.58 4.96 43.42
C LEU A 12 12.33 4.18 42.32
N LEU A 13 12.75 2.94 42.59
CA LEU A 13 13.43 2.07 41.62
C LEU A 13 12.50 1.59 40.49
N LEU A 14 11.19 1.55 40.72
CA LEU A 14 10.20 1.11 39.72
C LEU A 14 9.78 2.19 38.72
N LEU A 15 10.13 3.47 38.95
CA LEU A 15 9.80 4.57 38.03
C LEU A 15 10.87 4.85 36.96
N SER A 16 12.00 4.15 36.97
CA SER A 16 13.08 4.34 35.97
C SER A 16 12.86 3.55 34.68
N GLY A 17 11.62 3.51 34.19
CA GLY A 17 11.30 3.03 32.84
C GLY A 17 11.45 4.17 31.84
N CYS A 18 12.68 4.44 31.40
CA CYS A 18 12.91 5.44 30.36
C CYS A 18 12.48 4.88 29.00
N LEU A 19 11.59 5.60 28.31
CA LEU A 19 11.20 5.34 26.93
C LEU A 19 12.45 5.47 26.05
N THR A 20 13.12 4.35 25.78
CA THR A 20 14.21 4.32 24.80
C THR A 20 13.59 4.48 23.43
N GLN A 21 13.56 5.72 22.96
CA GLN A 21 13.25 6.04 21.58
C GLN A 21 14.44 5.56 20.75
N ASN A 22 14.28 4.38 20.15
CA ASN A 22 15.25 3.81 19.24
C ASN A 22 15.49 4.81 18.10
N THR A 23 16.68 5.41 18.06
CA THR A 23 17.17 6.25 16.98
C THR A 23 17.05 5.46 15.68
N GLN A 24 16.11 5.87 14.81
CA GLN A 24 15.90 5.28 13.50
C GLN A 24 17.09 5.61 12.59
N GLU A 25 18.17 4.84 12.67
CA GLU A 25 19.18 4.78 11.60
C GLU A 25 19.39 3.34 11.08
N GLU A 26 19.08 2.29 11.86
CA GLU A 26 19.19 0.90 11.39
C GLU A 26 17.95 0.36 10.63
N GLN A 27 16.83 1.08 10.64
CA GLN A 27 15.57 0.62 10.01
C GLN A 27 15.56 0.70 8.46
N ASN A 28 16.57 1.29 7.84
CA ASN A 28 16.62 1.44 6.39
C ASN A 28 17.12 0.17 5.68
N GLU A 29 18.12 -0.53 6.21
CA GLU A 29 18.72 -1.66 5.49
C GLU A 29 17.83 -2.92 5.50
N GLN A 30 17.13 -3.19 6.60
CA GLN A 30 16.20 -4.34 6.69
C GLN A 30 14.89 -4.12 5.93
N LYS A 31 14.40 -2.87 5.78
CA LYS A 31 13.23 -2.58 4.92
C LYS A 31 13.53 -2.80 3.45
N ILE A 32 14.72 -2.42 2.98
CA ILE A 32 15.08 -2.41 1.55
C ILE A 32 15.07 -3.82 0.92
N ASN A 33 15.37 -4.87 1.68
CA ASN A 33 15.48 -6.22 1.12
C ASN A 33 14.12 -6.85 0.74
N ILE A 34 13.03 -6.50 1.43
CA ILE A 34 11.66 -6.94 1.07
C ILE A 34 11.15 -6.18 -0.16
N ILE A 35 11.60 -4.93 -0.33
CA ILE A 35 11.17 -3.97 -1.35
C ILE A 35 11.72 -4.31 -2.75
N SER A 36 12.93 -4.88 -2.81
CA SER A 36 13.61 -5.26 -4.06
C SER A 36 13.01 -6.51 -4.70
N ASN A 37 12.24 -7.30 -3.94
CA ASN A 37 11.68 -8.54 -4.45
C ASN A 37 10.72 -8.23 -5.61
N GLN A 38 11.11 -8.66 -6.80
CA GLN A 38 10.33 -8.47 -8.02
C GLN A 38 9.12 -9.42 -8.09
N ASN A 39 9.05 -10.40 -7.18
CA ASN A 39 7.99 -11.41 -7.10
C ASN A 39 7.25 -11.29 -5.77
N TRP A 40 6.09 -10.65 -5.79
CA TRP A 40 5.30 -10.45 -4.58
C TRP A 40 3.82 -10.72 -4.83
N THR A 41 3.07 -10.88 -3.74
CA THR A 41 1.61 -11.00 -3.78
C THR A 41 1.02 -10.21 -2.62
N ILE A 42 0.05 -9.37 -2.91
CA ILE A 42 -0.74 -8.68 -1.89
C ILE A 42 -2.21 -9.06 -2.02
N ARG A 43 -2.87 -9.19 -0.88
CA ARG A 43 -4.32 -9.35 -0.77
C ARG A 43 -4.84 -8.24 0.13
N SER A 44 -5.81 -7.48 -0.35
CA SER A 44 -6.34 -6.33 0.36
C SER A 44 -7.83 -6.15 0.09
N LYS A 45 -8.49 -5.35 0.93
CA LYS A 45 -9.77 -4.73 0.64
C LYS A 45 -9.50 -3.26 0.38
N ILE A 46 -9.93 -2.75 -0.75
CA ILE A 46 -9.75 -1.34 -1.15
C ILE A 46 -11.10 -0.66 -1.17
N SER A 47 -11.16 0.60 -0.75
CA SER A 47 -12.26 1.52 -1.04
C SER A 47 -11.95 2.29 -2.33
N PHE A 48 -12.98 2.66 -3.06
CA PHE A 48 -12.89 3.58 -4.18
C PHE A 48 -14.12 4.50 -4.19
N SER A 49 -13.93 5.70 -4.74
CA SER A 49 -14.98 6.67 -4.99
C SER A 49 -14.62 7.41 -6.28
N ASN A 50 -15.53 7.41 -7.24
CA ASN A 50 -15.46 8.21 -8.45
C ASN A 50 -16.80 8.93 -8.67
N THR A 51 -16.97 9.61 -9.81
CA THR A 51 -18.18 10.40 -10.10
C THR A 51 -19.44 9.55 -10.27
N GLU A 52 -19.30 8.25 -10.54
CA GLU A 52 -20.39 7.33 -10.84
C GLU A 52 -20.70 6.39 -9.65
N GLU A 53 -19.67 5.89 -8.97
CA GLU A 53 -19.78 4.86 -7.95
C GLU A 53 -18.80 5.04 -6.79
N GLN A 54 -19.28 4.70 -5.59
CA GLN A 54 -18.47 4.54 -4.38
C GLN A 54 -18.66 3.13 -3.83
N GLY A 55 -17.60 2.56 -3.26
CA GLY A 55 -17.72 1.24 -2.67
C GLY A 55 -16.38 0.63 -2.28
N PHE A 56 -16.39 -0.70 -2.17
CA PHE A 56 -15.23 -1.48 -1.82
C PHE A 56 -15.04 -2.64 -2.80
N ALA A 57 -13.79 -3.03 -3.02
CA ALA A 57 -13.44 -4.21 -3.78
C ALA A 57 -12.40 -5.04 -3.00
N THR A 58 -12.39 -6.34 -3.23
CA THR A 58 -11.26 -7.17 -2.82
C THR A 58 -10.24 -7.19 -3.95
N LEU A 59 -8.97 -6.96 -3.59
CA LEU A 59 -7.83 -6.93 -4.48
C LEU A 59 -6.92 -8.12 -4.19
N LYS A 60 -6.54 -8.86 -5.22
CA LYS A 60 -5.39 -9.76 -5.19
C LYS A 60 -4.46 -9.40 -6.34
N TRP A 61 -3.30 -8.84 -6.03
CA TRP A 61 -2.28 -8.50 -7.02
C TRP A 61 -1.07 -9.41 -6.81
N ARG A 62 -0.74 -10.17 -7.86
CA ARG A 62 0.49 -10.96 -7.98
C ARG A 62 1.41 -10.27 -8.98
N GLN A 63 2.58 -9.84 -8.53
CA GLN A 63 3.65 -9.35 -9.40
C GLN A 63 4.67 -10.47 -9.60
N ARG A 64 5.09 -10.69 -10.84
CA ARG A 64 6.18 -11.61 -11.21
C ARG A 64 7.10 -10.89 -12.19
N LYS A 65 8.19 -10.32 -11.68
CA LYS A 65 9.08 -9.42 -12.44
C LYS A 65 8.30 -8.24 -13.00
N ASP A 66 8.16 -8.17 -14.31
CA ASP A 66 7.43 -7.12 -15.01
C ASP A 66 5.97 -7.50 -15.29
N ILE A 67 5.64 -8.79 -15.16
CA ILE A 67 4.28 -9.27 -15.37
C ILE A 67 3.44 -9.08 -14.11
N HIS A 68 2.25 -8.53 -14.28
CA HIS A 68 1.27 -8.36 -13.22
C HIS A 68 0.03 -9.20 -13.49
N TYR A 69 -0.58 -9.70 -12.42
CA TYR A 69 -1.89 -10.36 -12.43
C TYR A 69 -2.73 -9.77 -11.31
N ILE A 70 -3.82 -9.11 -11.64
CA ILE A 70 -4.68 -8.40 -10.69
C ILE A 70 -6.09 -8.94 -10.79
N ASP A 71 -6.58 -9.47 -9.69
CA ASP A 71 -7.94 -9.90 -9.51
C ASP A 71 -8.67 -8.86 -8.64
N LEU A 72 -9.67 -8.18 -9.19
CA LEU A 72 -10.57 -7.27 -8.48
C LEU A 72 -11.97 -7.89 -8.43
N LYS A 73 -12.54 -8.01 -7.22
CA LYS A 73 -13.91 -8.51 -7.03
C LYS A 73 -14.74 -7.49 -6.26
N PHE A 74 -15.86 -7.10 -6.84
CA PHE A 74 -16.81 -6.16 -6.26
C PHE A 74 -18.01 -6.91 -5.65
N PRO A 75 -18.70 -6.35 -4.65
CA PRO A 75 -19.85 -6.98 -3.98
C PRO A 75 -21.00 -7.37 -4.90
N LEU A 76 -21.21 -6.66 -6.02
CA LEU A 76 -22.33 -6.85 -6.94
C LEU A 76 -22.01 -7.82 -8.09
N ASN A 77 -21.23 -8.88 -7.83
CA ASN A 77 -20.80 -9.90 -8.81
C ASN A 77 -19.93 -9.41 -9.98
N LYS A 78 -19.58 -8.12 -10.04
CA LYS A 78 -18.58 -7.59 -10.98
C LYS A 78 -17.19 -8.13 -10.63
N LYS A 79 -16.50 -8.72 -11.61
CA LYS A 79 -15.13 -9.21 -11.48
C LYS A 79 -14.29 -8.67 -12.63
N ILE A 80 -13.12 -8.15 -12.30
CA ILE A 80 -12.18 -7.60 -13.27
C ILE A 80 -10.86 -8.35 -13.10
N PHE A 81 -10.34 -8.84 -14.21
CA PHE A 81 -9.01 -9.44 -14.27
C PHE A 81 -8.09 -8.60 -15.14
N ILE A 82 -6.89 -8.30 -14.64
CA ILE A 82 -5.86 -7.59 -15.39
C ILE A 82 -4.63 -8.48 -15.48
N SER A 83 -4.09 -8.62 -16.67
CA SER A 83 -2.81 -9.29 -16.88
C SER A 83 -2.01 -8.60 -17.97
N GLY A 84 -0.72 -8.42 -17.75
CA GLY A 84 0.15 -7.78 -18.73
C GLY A 84 1.51 -7.45 -18.16
N ASP A 85 2.26 -6.64 -18.89
CA ASP A 85 3.58 -6.16 -18.49
C ASP A 85 3.54 -4.65 -18.17
N ASN A 86 4.69 -3.98 -18.18
CA ASN A 86 4.77 -2.54 -17.92
C ASN A 86 4.29 -1.66 -19.10
N LYS A 87 4.04 -2.22 -20.28
CA LYS A 87 3.63 -1.50 -21.48
C LYS A 87 2.16 -1.75 -21.79
N ILE A 88 1.76 -3.01 -21.85
CA ILE A 88 0.42 -3.41 -22.30
C ILE A 88 -0.24 -4.32 -21.26
N SER A 89 -1.49 -3.99 -20.95
CA SER A 89 -2.38 -4.77 -20.08
C SER A 89 -3.61 -5.22 -20.84
N LYS A 90 -3.95 -6.50 -20.67
CA LYS A 90 -5.27 -7.03 -21.00
C LYS A 90 -6.17 -6.91 -19.78
N ILE A 91 -7.34 -6.32 -19.97
CA ILE A 91 -8.42 -6.21 -18.98
C ILE A 91 -9.57 -7.11 -19.43
N SER A 92 -10.03 -7.98 -18.53
CA SER A 92 -11.14 -8.90 -18.77
C SER A 92 -12.26 -8.64 -17.76
N HIS A 93 -13.48 -8.42 -18.24
CA HIS A 93 -14.68 -8.17 -17.43
C HIS A 93 -15.93 -8.55 -18.23
N ASN A 94 -16.89 -9.24 -17.61
CA ASN A 94 -18.13 -9.71 -18.27
C ASN A 94 -17.91 -10.37 -19.65
N ASP A 95 -16.93 -11.28 -19.72
CA ASP A 95 -16.51 -12.00 -20.95
C ASP A 95 -15.95 -11.12 -22.07
N GLN A 96 -15.83 -9.81 -21.84
CA GLN A 96 -15.18 -8.87 -22.75
C GLN A 96 -13.71 -8.70 -22.39
N ASN A 97 -12.89 -8.63 -23.43
CA ASN A 97 -11.45 -8.45 -23.32
C ASN A 97 -11.06 -7.16 -24.03
N HIS A 98 -10.31 -6.32 -23.32
CA HIS A 98 -9.79 -5.07 -23.85
C HIS A 98 -8.29 -4.99 -23.61
N ILE A 99 -7.58 -4.38 -24.54
CA ILE A 99 -6.13 -4.17 -24.46
C ILE A 99 -5.88 -2.68 -24.34
N PHE A 100 -5.08 -2.29 -23.36
CA PHE A 100 -4.72 -0.90 -23.11
C PHE A 100 -3.24 -0.79 -22.78
N GLU A 101 -2.73 0.43 -22.86
CA GLU A 101 -1.48 0.78 -22.20
C GLU A 101 -1.63 0.59 -20.69
N THR A 102 -0.65 -0.09 -20.08
CA THR A 102 -0.66 -0.43 -18.66
C THR A 102 -0.84 0.81 -17.79
N GLU A 103 -0.28 1.94 -18.18
CA GLU A 103 -0.34 3.19 -17.42
C GLU A 103 -1.77 3.73 -17.25
N HIS A 104 -2.66 3.42 -18.21
CA HIS A 104 -4.06 3.84 -18.19
C HIS A 104 -5.01 2.79 -17.60
N ALA A 105 -4.50 1.62 -17.20
CA ALA A 105 -5.33 0.52 -16.71
C ALA A 105 -6.14 0.91 -15.46
N ALA A 106 -5.55 1.66 -14.51
CA ALA A 106 -6.26 2.07 -13.29
C ALA A 106 -7.46 2.98 -13.58
N GLN A 107 -7.29 3.97 -14.47
CA GLN A 107 -8.34 4.90 -14.86
C GLN A 107 -9.53 4.17 -15.50
N LYS A 108 -9.26 3.19 -16.37
CA LYS A 108 -10.32 2.47 -17.08
C LYS A 108 -11.14 1.54 -16.19
N LEU A 109 -10.66 1.20 -15.00
CA LEU A 109 -11.26 0.17 -14.16
C LEU A 109 -12.09 0.70 -13.01
N VAL A 110 -11.57 1.74 -12.36
CA VAL A 110 -12.15 2.30 -11.13
C VAL A 110 -12.26 3.82 -11.21
N GLY A 111 -11.98 4.42 -12.37
CA GLY A 111 -12.06 5.86 -12.59
C GLY A 111 -10.92 6.66 -11.92
N LEU A 112 -9.92 5.98 -11.37
CA LEU A 112 -8.80 6.62 -10.67
C LEU A 112 -7.69 7.00 -11.65
N SER A 113 -7.41 8.29 -11.78
CA SER A 113 -6.35 8.82 -12.65
C SER A 113 -5.00 8.69 -11.96
N LEU A 114 -4.58 7.43 -11.75
CA LEU A 114 -3.34 7.09 -11.09
C LEU A 114 -2.43 6.32 -12.05
N PRO A 115 -1.18 6.77 -12.23
CA PRO A 115 -0.21 6.04 -13.03
C PRO A 115 0.06 4.65 -12.42
N PHE A 116 -0.18 3.61 -13.21
CA PHE A 116 0.02 2.23 -12.77
C PHE A 116 1.48 1.97 -12.37
N SER A 117 2.42 2.60 -13.08
CA SER A 117 3.85 2.57 -12.80
C SER A 117 4.19 2.98 -11.37
N ASN A 118 3.49 3.99 -10.82
CA ASN A 118 3.66 4.43 -9.45
C ASN A 118 2.96 3.50 -8.44
N LEU A 119 1.80 2.96 -8.80
CA LEU A 119 0.98 2.11 -7.93
C LEU A 119 1.76 0.87 -7.44
N LYS A 120 2.63 0.32 -8.29
CA LYS A 120 3.55 -0.80 -7.97
C LYS A 120 4.48 -0.47 -6.78
N TRP A 121 4.81 0.79 -6.58
CA TRP A 121 5.63 1.27 -5.46
C TRP A 121 4.75 1.60 -4.25
N TRP A 122 3.70 2.40 -4.45
CA TRP A 122 2.83 2.83 -3.36
C TRP A 122 2.13 1.68 -2.63
N ILE A 123 1.76 0.61 -3.33
CA ILE A 123 1.17 -0.57 -2.71
C ILE A 123 2.13 -1.32 -1.76
N LYS A 124 3.44 -1.12 -1.93
CA LYS A 124 4.49 -1.62 -1.03
C LYS A 124 4.83 -0.61 0.08
N GLY A 125 4.14 0.53 0.16
CA GLY A 125 4.39 1.58 1.15
C GLY A 125 5.70 2.34 0.93
N ILE A 126 6.16 2.43 -0.31
CA ILE A 126 7.45 3.06 -0.66
C ILE A 126 7.27 4.14 -1.71
N GLN A 127 8.19 5.11 -1.67
CA GLN A 127 8.26 6.16 -2.67
C GLN A 127 8.63 5.60 -4.05
N VAL A 128 8.14 6.28 -5.09
CA VAL A 128 8.53 6.00 -6.47
C VAL A 128 9.99 6.46 -6.64
N PRO A 129 10.91 5.60 -7.12
CA PRO A 129 12.27 6.01 -7.38
C PRO A 129 12.32 7.22 -8.32
N ASN A 130 13.23 8.16 -8.04
CA ASN A 130 13.46 9.36 -8.86
C ASN A 130 12.25 10.30 -9.01
N LYS A 131 11.25 10.24 -8.13
CA LYS A 131 10.20 11.27 -8.02
C LYS A 131 10.26 11.90 -6.62
N PRO A 132 10.49 13.22 -6.51
CA PRO A 132 10.37 13.89 -5.22
C PRO A 132 8.91 13.82 -4.77
N THR A 133 8.70 13.51 -3.48
CA THR A 133 7.40 13.68 -2.83
C THR A 133 7.14 15.17 -2.75
N THR A 134 6.50 15.77 -3.76
CA THR A 134 5.78 17.01 -3.55
C THR A 134 4.79 16.70 -2.44
N GLY A 135 5.00 17.29 -1.26
CA GLY A 135 4.13 17.07 -0.12
C GLY A 135 2.70 17.17 -0.61
N LEU A 136 1.93 16.11 -0.41
CA LEU A 136 0.49 16.15 -0.62
C LEU A 136 0.02 17.28 0.29
N LEU A 137 -0.25 18.44 -0.30
CA LEU A 137 -1.02 19.47 0.37
C LEU A 137 -2.36 18.79 0.59
N VAL A 138 -2.55 18.31 1.83
CA VAL A 138 -3.86 17.99 2.34
C VAL A 138 -4.63 19.27 2.16
N ASP A 139 -5.56 19.26 1.20
CA ASP A 139 -6.48 20.36 1.01
C ASP A 139 -7.38 20.36 2.25
N GLU A 140 -6.97 21.12 3.27
CA GLU A 140 -7.74 21.41 4.46
C GLU A 140 -8.88 22.37 4.09
N THR A 141 -9.79 21.94 3.23
CA THR A 141 -11.07 22.62 3.04
C THR A 141 -12.20 21.60 2.89
N ASN A 142 -12.83 21.24 4.01
CA ASN A 142 -14.28 21.35 4.23
C ASN A 142 -14.61 21.06 5.70
#